data_AF-A0A142NPF1-F1
#
_entry.id   AF-A0A142NPF1-F1
#
_cell.length_a   1.000
_cell.length_b   1.000
_cell.length_c   1.000
_cell.angle_alpha   90.00
_cell.angle_beta   90.00
_cell.angle_gamma   90.00
#
_symmetry.space_group_name_H-M   'P 1'
#
loop_
_entity.id
_entity.type
_entity.pdbx_description
1 polymer ?
#
loop_
_entity_poly.entity_id
_entity_poly.type
_entity_poly.pdbx_seq_one_letter_code
_entity_poly.pdbx_strand_id
1 'polypeptide(L)' 'MRRRTILLIGGVAIILLGAGLYSLGLYWNTGSVAGGANIGAGIAAIFGENFGVLGLGVLVVWAIAALVVRLRNRSSIRG' A
#
# COMPACT_ATOMS: atom_id res chain seq x y z
N MET A 1 12.61 18.60 1.97
CA MET A 1 12.94 17.16 1.82
C MET A 1 12.12 16.24 2.74
N ARG A 2 11.93 16.55 4.03
CA ARG A 2 11.24 15.67 5.01
C ARG A 2 9.86 15.14 4.59
N ARG A 3 8.98 15.96 4.02
CA ARG A 3 7.61 15.53 3.63
C ARG A 3 7.57 14.46 2.52
N ARG A 4 8.52 14.49 1.57
CA ARG A 4 8.58 13.50 0.47
C ARG A 4 9.00 12.12 0.98
N THR A 5 9.98 12.09 1.87
CA THR A 5 10.47 10.86 2.49
C THR A 5 9.40 10.22 3.37
N ILE A 6 8.62 11.02 4.11
CA ILE A 6 7.53 10.51 4.95
C ILE A 6 6.42 9.85 4.11
N LEU A 7 6.04 10.42 2.97
CA LEU A 7 5.01 9.83 2.10
C LEU A 7 5.46 8.52 1.45
N LEU A 8 6.73 8.44 1.03
CA LEU A 8 7.32 7.21 0.52
C LEU A 8 7.36 6.12 1.59
N ILE A 9 7.91 6.43 2.77
CA ILE A 9 8.01 5.47 3.87
C ILE A 9 6.63 5.04 4.33
N GLY A 10 5.68 5.98 4.46
CA GLY A 10 4.31 5.68 4.86
C GLY A 10 3.59 4.79 3.85
N GLY A 11 3.68 5.11 2.55
CA GLY A 11 3.08 4.29 1.49
C GLY A 11 3.65 2.87 1.47
N VAL A 12 4.98 2.74 1.55
CA VAL A 12 5.66 1.42 1.60
C VAL A 12 5.28 0.65 2.86
N ALA A 13 5.25 1.30 4.04
CA ALA A 13 4.86 0.65 5.29
C ALA A 13 3.42 0.12 5.24
N ILE A 14 2.50 0.88 4.66
CA ILE A 14 1.10 0.47 4.48
C ILE A 14 0.99 -0.73 3.52
N ILE A 15 1.78 -0.75 2.42
CA ILE A 15 1.83 -1.91 1.51
C ILE A 15 2.35 -3.15 2.22
N LEU A 16 3.43 -3.03 2.99
CA LEU A 16 4.01 -4.15 3.73
C LEU A 16 3.05 -4.69 4.80
N LEU A 17 2.35 -3.80 5.51
CA LEU A 17 1.29 -4.18 6.44
C LEU A 17 0.16 -4.94 5.72
N GLY A 18 -0.28 -4.44 4.57
CA GLY A 18 -1.30 -5.10 3.76
C GLY A 18 -0.89 -6.50 3.27
N ALA A 19 0.32 -6.61 2.71
CA ALA A 19 0.87 -7.89 2.26
C ALA A 19 1.00 -8.90 3.40
N GLY A 20 1.40 -8.45 4.60
CA GLY A 20 1.48 -9.28 5.80
C GLY A 20 0.12 -9.81 6.25
N LEU A 21 -0.89 -8.95 6.33
CA LEU A 21 -2.25 -9.34 6.70
C LEU A 21 -2.90 -10.27 5.66
N TYR A 22 -2.63 -10.02 4.37
CA TYR A 22 -3.11 -10.88 3.29
C TYR A 22 -2.51 -12.30 3.40
N SER A 23 -1.19 -12.37 3.55
CA SER A 23 -0.47 -13.64 3.70
C SER A 23 -0.88 -14.39 4.97
N LEU A 24 -1.15 -13.66 6.07
CA LEU A 24 -1.66 -14.22 7.31
C LEU A 24 -3.07 -14.80 7.13
N GLY A 25 -3.95 -14.09 6.42
CA GLY A 25 -5.27 -14.57 6.06
C GLY A 25 -5.22 -15.87 5.24
N LEU A 26 -4.34 -15.93 4.23
CA LEU A 26 -4.12 -17.16 3.46
C LEU A 26 -3.58 -18.29 4.32
N TYR A 27 -2.58 -18.02 5.17
CA TYR A 27 -2.01 -19.03 6.06
C TYR A 27 -3.07 -19.60 7.01
N TRP A 28 -3.89 -18.76 7.64
CA TRP A 28 -4.98 -19.23 8.51
C TRP A 28 -6.07 -20.01 7.77
N ASN A 29 -6.21 -19.82 6.45
CA ASN A 29 -7.15 -20.55 5.61
C ASN A 29 -6.62 -21.94 5.16
N THR A 30 -5.31 -22.21 5.26
CA THR A 30 -4.72 -23.48 4.80
C THR A 30 -4.96 -24.67 5.73
N GLY A 31 -5.39 -24.45 6.98
CA GLY A 31 -5.73 -25.52 7.92
C GLY A 31 -7.22 -25.85 7.94
N SER A 32 -7.58 -27.13 8.10
CA SER A 32 -8.93 -27.57 8.47
C SER A 32 -9.26 -27.11 9.90
N VAL A 33 -9.52 -25.82 10.08
CA VAL A 33 -9.84 -25.24 11.39
C VAL A 33 -11.31 -24.82 11.39
N ALA A 34 -12.00 -25.16 12.48
CA ALA A 34 -13.42 -24.91 12.73
C ALA A 34 -13.88 -23.52 12.25
N GLY A 35 -15.12 -23.41 11.73
CA GLY A 35 -15.61 -22.28 10.92
C GLY A 35 -15.35 -20.84 11.42
N GLY A 36 -15.09 -20.62 12.71
CA GLY A 36 -14.66 -19.32 13.24
C GLY A 36 -13.26 -18.89 12.79
N ALA A 37 -12.33 -19.82 12.58
CA ALA A 37 -10.98 -19.52 12.07
C ALA A 37 -11.01 -19.06 10.61
N ASN A 38 -11.94 -19.59 9.80
CA ASN A 38 -12.14 -19.15 8.42
C ASN A 38 -12.68 -17.73 8.31
N ILE A 39 -13.52 -17.29 9.26
CA ILE A 39 -14.03 -15.91 9.31
C ILE A 39 -12.89 -14.94 9.63
N GLY A 40 -12.07 -15.25 10.65
CA GLY A 40 -10.89 -14.43 10.99
C GLY A 40 -9.87 -14.35 9.85
N ALA A 41 -9.61 -15.47 9.18
CA ALA A 41 -8.75 -15.56 7.99
C ALA A 41 -9.26 -14.67 6.84
N GLY A 42 -10.55 -14.72 6.53
CA GLY A 42 -11.17 -13.88 5.51
C GLY A 42 -11.08 -12.38 5.82
N ILE A 43 -11.31 -12.00 7.08
CA ILE A 43 -11.19 -10.60 7.52
C ILE A 43 -9.73 -10.12 7.38
N ALA A 44 -8.75 -10.91 7.82
CA ALA A 44 -7.34 -10.56 7.68
C ALA A 44 -6.93 -10.39 6.21
N ALA A 45 -7.41 -11.26 5.32
CA ALA A 45 -7.16 -11.16 3.88
C ALA A 45 -7.75 -9.87 3.29
N ILE A 46 -9.00 -9.54 3.60
CA ILE A 46 -9.67 -8.31 3.13
C ILE A 46 -8.94 -7.06 3.63
N PHE A 47 -8.57 -7.00 4.91
CA PHE A 47 -7.75 -5.90 5.42
C PHE A 47 -6.41 -5.80 4.69
N GLY A 48 -5.78 -6.95 4.42
CA GLY A 48 -4.54 -7.01 3.68
C GLY A 48 -4.61 -6.39 2.28
N GLU A 49 -5.61 -6.76 1.50
CA GLU A 49 -5.88 -6.16 0.19
C GLU A 49 -6.15 -4.66 0.29
N ASN A 50 -7.03 -4.25 1.20
CA ASN A 50 -7.38 -2.83 1.35
C ASN A 50 -6.17 -1.97 1.75
N PHE A 51 -5.37 -2.41 2.72
CA PHE A 51 -4.14 -1.71 3.06
C PHE A 51 -3.15 -1.70 1.90
N GLY A 52 -2.98 -2.82 1.18
CA GLY A 52 -2.15 -2.88 -0.02
C GLY A 52 -2.55 -1.84 -1.07
N VAL A 53 -3.84 -1.76 -1.40
CA VAL A 53 -4.40 -0.81 -2.37
C VAL A 53 -4.25 0.64 -1.90
N LEU A 54 -4.52 0.92 -0.62
CA LEU A 54 -4.36 2.26 -0.05
C LEU A 54 -2.89 2.72 -0.10
N GLY A 55 -1.96 1.84 0.26
CA GLY A 55 -0.53 2.14 0.20
C GLY A 55 -0.05 2.37 -1.24
N LEU A 56 -0.52 1.56 -2.20
CA LEU A 56 -0.28 1.77 -3.62
C LEU A 56 -0.83 3.13 -4.09
N GLY A 57 -2.05 3.48 -3.70
CA GLY A 57 -2.69 4.75 -4.03
C GLY A 57 -1.87 5.96 -3.55
N VAL A 58 -1.34 5.91 -2.33
CA VAL A 58 -0.43 6.95 -1.80
C VAL A 58 0.82 7.09 -2.65
N LEU A 59 1.44 5.98 -3.06
CA LEU A 59 2.64 6.01 -3.90
C LEU A 59 2.35 6.52 -5.31
N VAL A 60 1.20 6.16 -5.91
CA VAL A 60 0.78 6.63 -7.24
C VAL A 60 0.56 8.14 -7.23
N VAL A 61 -0.20 8.66 -6.27
CA VAL A 61 -0.45 10.11 -6.14
C VAL A 61 0.86 10.85 -5.93
N TRP A 62 1.74 10.32 -5.09
CA TRP A 62 3.07 10.90 -4.88
C TRP A 62 3.92 10.91 -6.15
N ALA A 63 3.92 9.82 -6.93
CA ALA A 63 4.66 9.72 -8.19
C ALA A 63 4.13 10.72 -9.23
N ILE A 64 2.81 10.88 -9.35
CA ILE A 64 2.19 11.88 -10.22
C ILE A 64 2.61 13.29 -9.80
N ALA A 65 2.51 13.63 -8.52
CA ALA A 65 2.92 14.95 -8.02
C ALA A 65 4.43 15.22 -8.28
N ALA A 66 5.29 14.21 -8.08
CA ALA A 66 6.71 14.31 -8.37
C ALA A 66 6.97 14.51 -9.87
N LEU A 67 6.23 13.82 -10.74
CA LEU A 67 6.30 13.95 -12.19
C LEU A 67 5.87 15.35 -12.64
N VAL A 68 4.74 15.85 -12.15
CA VAL A 68 4.21 17.19 -12.47
C VAL A 68 5.24 18.27 -12.12
N VAL A 69 5.83 18.21 -10.92
CA VAL A 69 6.91 19.14 -10.52
C VAL A 69 8.12 19.04 -11.45
N ARG A 70 8.50 17.81 -11.82
CA ARG A 70 9.64 17.60 -12.73
C ARG A 70 9.38 18.17 -14.12
N LEU A 71 8.17 18.02 -14.66
CA LEU A 71 7.79 18.56 -15.97
C LEU A 71 7.74 20.10 -15.93
N ARG A 72 7.15 20.69 -14.90
CA ARG A 72 7.09 22.15 -14.72
C ARG A 72 8.47 22.79 -14.60
N ASN A 73 9.40 22.13 -13.90
CA ASN A 73 10.78 22.61 -13.82
C ASN A 73 11.50 22.52 -15.17
N ARG A 74 11.23 21.49 -15.99
CA ARG A 74 11.81 21.40 -17.34
C ARG A 74 11.24 22.43 -18.31
N SER A 75 9.96 22.77 -18.23
CA SER A 75 9.36 23.81 -19.08
C SER A 75 9.90 25.19 -18.73
N SER A 76 10.11 25.50 -17.44
CA SER A 76 10.66 26.77 -16.99
C SER A 76 12.12 27.03 -17.40
N ILE A 77 12.89 26.00 -17.74
CA ILE A 77 14.29 26.14 -18.20
C ILE A 77 14.35 26.40 -19.71
N ARG A 78 13.26 26.14 -20.44
CA ARG A 78 13.18 26.24 -21.91
C ARG A 78 12.50 27.51 -22.41
N GLY A 79 11.95 28.34 -21.52
CA GLY A 79 11.39 29.66 -21.85
C GLY A 79 12.25 30.74 -21.24
#